data_AF-A0AAP5V2I6-F1
#
_entry.id   AF-A0AAP5V2I6-F1
#
_cell.length_a   1.000
_cell.length_b   1.000
_cell.length_c   1.000
_cell.angle_alpha   90.00
_cell.angle_beta   90.00
_cell.angle_gamma   90.00
#
_symmetry.space_group_name_H-M   'P 1'
#
loop_
_entity.id
_entity.type
_entity.pdbx_description
1 polymer ?
#
loop_
_entity_poly.entity_id
_entity_poly.type
_entity_poly.pdbx_seq_one_letter_code
_entity_poly.pdbx_strand_id
1 'polypeptide(L)' 'MKIIYKGFEIVATRNASFGGWENIYYTVMHKTGGWFLEDSFCECEDKIEDFVNGLTLMVDDYLNNNSDVSLTI' A
#
# COMPACT_ATOMS: atom_id res chain seq x y z
N MET A 1 -2.34 4.24 10.45
CA MET A 1 -2.27 5.46 9.63
C MET A 1 -3.10 5.27 8.38
N LYS A 2 -3.78 6.32 7.93
CA LYS A 2 -4.55 6.33 6.68
C LYS A 2 -4.24 7.62 5.93
N ILE A 3 -3.89 7.51 4.65
CA ILE A 3 -3.65 8.66 3.77
C ILE A 3 -4.31 8.45 2.41
N ILE A 4 -4.48 9.53 1.66
CA ILE A 4 -4.87 9.49 0.26
C ILE A 4 -3.69 10.03 -0.55
N TYR A 5 -3.20 9.24 -1.51
CA TYR A 5 -2.07 9.59 -2.35
C TYR A 5 -2.36 9.26 -3.81
N LYS A 6 -2.31 10.27 -4.70
CA LYS A 6 -2.53 10.14 -6.17
C LYS A 6 -3.73 9.27 -6.59
N GLY A 7 -4.85 9.38 -5.86
CA GLY A 7 -6.07 8.62 -6.14
C GLY A 7 -6.17 7.26 -5.45
N PHE A 8 -5.14 6.85 -4.72
CA PHE A 8 -5.12 5.65 -3.89
C PHE A 8 -5.36 6.00 -2.43
N GLU A 9 -6.14 5.17 -1.75
CA GLU A 9 -6.23 5.15 -0.29
C GLU A 9 -5.21 4.13 0.22
N ILE A 10 -4.32 4.60 1.09
CA ILE A 10 -3.31 3.77 1.76
C ILE A 10 -3.69 3.69 3.23
N VAL A 11 -3.87 2.47 3.72
CA VAL A 11 -4.14 2.18 5.13
C VAL A 11 -3.04 1.25 5.63
N ALA A 12 -2.43 1.58 6.76
CA ALA A 12 -1.47 0.71 7.43
C ALA A 12 -1.71 0.73 8.94
N THR A 13 -1.76 -0.43 9.58
CA THR A 13 -2.01 -0.56 11.02
C THR A 13 -1.05 -1.56 11.63
N ARG A 14 -0.43 -1.20 12.76
CA ARG A 14 0.40 -2.13 13.53
C ARG A 14 -0.47 -2.84 14.57
N ASN A 15 -0.50 -4.17 14.50
CA ASN A 15 -1.23 -5.03 15.43
C ASN A 15 -0.48 -6.35 15.61
N ALA A 16 -0.56 -6.94 16.79
CA ALA A 16 -0.15 -8.32 17.02
C ALA A 16 -1.00 -9.28 16.16
N SER A 17 -0.33 -10.21 15.49
CA SER A 17 -0.95 -11.38 14.89
C SER A 17 -1.47 -12.33 15.96
N PHE A 18 -2.27 -13.32 15.56
CA PHE A 18 -2.80 -14.33 16.49
C PHE A 18 -1.70 -15.11 17.22
N GLY A 19 -0.51 -15.23 16.62
CA GLY A 19 0.65 -15.85 17.26
C GLY A 19 1.51 -14.92 18.12
N GLY A 20 1.09 -13.66 18.31
CA GLY A 20 1.74 -12.69 19.20
C GLY A 20 2.85 -11.87 18.55
N TRP A 21 3.15 -12.07 17.26
CA TRP A 21 4.12 -11.26 16.53
C TRP A 21 3.51 -9.94 16.08
N GLU A 22 4.18 -8.83 16.38
CA GLU A 22 3.80 -7.49 15.92
C GLU A 22 3.97 -7.37 14.40
N ASN A 23 2.87 -7.13 13.70
CA ASN A 23 2.85 -6.99 12.25
C ASN A 23 2.28 -5.65 11.83
N ILE A 24 2.73 -5.14 10.68
CA ILE A 24 2.03 -4.07 9.96
C ILE A 24 1.12 -4.73 8.92
N TYR A 25 -0.18 -4.54 9.06
CA TYR A 25 -1.18 -4.86 8.05
C TYR A 25 -1.43 -3.63 7.21
N TYR A 26 -1.46 -3.78 5.89
CA TYR A 26 -1.58 -2.64 4.99
C TYR A 26 -2.36 -2.95 3.72
N THR A 27 -3.00 -1.91 3.20
CA THR A 27 -3.84 -1.96 2.01
C THR A 27 -3.61 -0.70 1.19
N VAL A 28 -3.43 -0.85 -0.12
CA VAL A 28 -3.35 0.21 -1.11
C VAL A 28 -4.46 -0.01 -2.13
N MET A 29 -5.49 0.84 -2.09
CA MET A 29 -6.71 0.67 -2.85
C MET A 29 -6.95 1.88 -3.76
N HIS A 30 -7.25 1.64 -5.04
CA HIS A 30 -7.66 2.70 -5.94
C HIS A 30 -9.06 3.20 -5.53
N LYS A 31 -9.14 4.45 -5.09
CA LYS A 31 -10.30 4.98 -4.35
C LYS A 31 -11.59 5.01 -5.18
N THR A 32 -11.50 5.30 -6.48
CA THR A 32 -12.67 5.42 -7.36
C THR A 32 -12.99 4.11 -8.07
N GLY A 33 -11.97 3.36 -8.48
CA GLY A 33 -12.14 2.10 -9.20
C GLY A 33 -12.39 0.89 -8.30
N GLY A 34 -12.13 1.01 -7.00
CA GLY A 34 -12.46 -0.03 -6.02
C GLY A 34 -11.57 -1.27 -6.06
N TRP A 35 -10.46 -1.23 -6.82
CA TRP A 35 -9.52 -2.34 -6.93
C TRP A 35 -8.29 -2.12 -6.05
N PHE A 36 -7.65 -3.21 -5.64
CA PHE A 36 -6.47 -3.18 -4.78
C PHE A 36 -5.21 -3.23 -5.64
N LEU A 37 -4.29 -2.30 -5.40
CA LEU A 37 -2.93 -2.39 -5.92
C LEU A 37 -2.12 -3.41 -5.11
N GLU A 38 -2.31 -3.40 -3.79
CA GLU A 38 -1.62 -4.27 -2.84
C GLU A 38 -2.45 -4.40 -1.56
N ASP A 39 -2.51 -5.58 -0.97
CA ASP A 39 -3.21 -5.84 0.30
C ASP A 39 -2.56 -7.03 1.00
N SER A 40 -1.83 -6.75 2.08
CA SER A 40 -0.95 -7.74 2.71
C SER A 40 -0.54 -7.34 4.13
N PHE A 41 0.42 -8.06 4.69
CA PHE A 41 1.03 -7.78 5.97
C PHE A 41 2.54 -7.98 5.89
N CYS A 42 3.25 -7.30 6.80
CA CYS A 42 4.70 -7.40 6.93
C CYS A 42 5.07 -7.54 8.41
N GLU A 43 5.91 -8.52 8.72
CA GLU A 43 6.61 -8.58 9.99
C GLU A 43 7.86 -7.71 9.89
N CYS A 44 7.73 -6.45 10.29
CA CYS A 44 8.85 -5.50 10.31
C CYS A 44 8.82 -4.65 11.58
N GLU A 45 9.97 -4.09 11.94
CA GLU A 45 10.13 -3.15 13.04
C GLU A 45 9.99 -1.68 12.59
N ASP A 46 9.73 -1.46 11.30
CA ASP A 46 9.64 -0.12 10.72
C ASP A 46 8.57 0.72 11.41
N LYS A 47 8.84 2.02 11.50
CA LYS A 47 7.81 2.97 11.89
C LYS A 47 6.72 2.97 10.82
N ILE A 48 5.46 3.06 11.25
CA ILE A 48 4.30 3.10 10.34
C ILE A 48 4.45 4.22 9.30
N GLU A 49 5.03 5.36 9.69
CA GLU A 49 5.26 6.50 8.80
C GLU A 49 6.23 6.18 7.67
N ASP A 50 7.38 5.57 8.00
CA ASP A 50 8.38 5.16 7.01
C ASP A 50 7.82 4.08 6.07
N PHE A 51 7.06 3.13 6.63
CA PHE A 51 6.39 2.10 5.86
C PHE A 51 5.37 2.67 4.86
N VAL A 52 4.52 3.60 5.32
CA VAL A 52 3.55 4.29 4.46
C VAL A 52 4.24 5.10 3.38
N ASN A 53 5.36 5.77 3.68
CA ASN A 53 6.17 6.45 2.67
C ASN A 53 6.67 5.46 1.61
N GLY A 54 7.12 4.25 2.00
CA GLY A 54 7.46 3.19 1.06
C GLY A 54 6.31 2.79 0.13
N LEU A 55 5.08 2.68 0.66
CA LEU A 55 3.88 2.40 -0.14
C LEU A 55 3.57 3.52 -1.15
N THR A 56 3.89 4.79 -0.83
CA THR A 56 3.74 5.87 -1.81
C THR A 56 4.70 5.74 -2.99
N LEU A 57 5.92 5.22 -2.77
CA LEU A 57 6.88 4.94 -3.84
C LEU A 57 6.38 3.80 -4.73
N MET A 58 5.77 2.76 -4.16
CA MET A 58 5.11 1.69 -4.92
C MET A 58 3.98 2.23 -5.82
N VAL A 59 3.16 3.15 -5.30
CA VAL A 59 2.12 3.83 -6.11
C VAL A 59 2.76 4.65 -7.23
N ASP A 60 3.85 5.36 -6.96
CA ASP A 60 4.57 6.12 -7.97
C ASP A 60 5.14 5.21 -9.06
N ASP A 61 5.77 4.11 -8.69
CA ASP A 61 6.28 3.11 -9.64
C ASP A 61 5.16 2.49 -10.47
N TYR A 62 4.01 2.16 -9.87
CA TYR A 62 2.85 1.67 -10.62
C TYR A 62 2.35 2.71 -11.63
N LEU A 63 2.22 3.97 -11.24
CA LEU A 63 1.73 5.02 -12.13
C LEU A 63 2.73 5.38 -13.24
N ASN A 64 4.03 5.36 -12.92
CA ASN A 64 5.10 5.63 -13.88
C ASN A 64 5.35 4.46 -14.82
N ASN A 65 5.17 3.22 -14.39
CA ASN A 65 5.28 2.06 -15.27
C ASN A 65 4.01 1.86 -16.13
N ASN A 66 2.85 2.33 -15.68
CA ASN A 66 1.62 2.32 -16.50
C ASN A 66 1.61 3.35 -17.63
N SER A 67 2.54 4.32 -17.67
CA SER A 67 2.68 5.16 -18.88
C SER A 67 3.20 4.37 -20.10
N ASP A 68 3.72 3.15 -19.91
CA ASP A 68 4.19 2.27 -20.99
C ASP A 68 3.24 1.11 -21.31
N VAL A 69 2.18 0.87 -20.51
CA VAL A 69 1.21 -0.18 -20.80
C VAL A 69 -0.09 0.43 -21.33
N SER A 70 0.02 1.01 -22.54
CA SER A 70 -1.08 0.96 -23.48
C SER A 70 -1.37 -0.51 -23.76
N LEU A 71 -2.24 -1.13 -22.95
CA LEU A 71 -2.86 -2.41 -23.26
C LEU A 71 -3.63 -2.22 -24.58
N THR A 72 -2.89 -2.43 -25.67
CA THR A 72 -3.43 -2.59 -27.00
C THR A 72 -3.78 -4.07 -27.10
N ILE A 73 -5.03 -4.29 -27.53
CA ILE A 73 -5.72 -5.56 -27.85
C ILE A 73 -6.53 -6.14 -26.68
#